data_AF-A0A930IZ67-F1
#
_entry.id   AF-A0A930IZ67-F1
#
_cell.length_a   1.000
_cell.length_b   1.000
_cell.length_c   1.000
_cell.angle_alpha   90.00
_cell.angle_beta   90.00
_cell.angle_gamma   90.00
#
_symmetry.space_group_name_H-M   'P 1'
#
loop_
_entity.id
_entity.type
_entity.pdbx_description
1 polymer ?
#
loop_
_entity_poly.entity_id
_entity_poly.type
_entity_poly.pdbx_seq_one_letter_code
_entity_poly.pdbx_strand_id
1 'polypeptide(L)'
;MDILSHFRTIEELTKTLSREQRLLSEMFEKRKLIKFPKAIALELVGGNESRLSRLIDYGVVVETGNSLEIESDYLNFFEEVLNVNEEISVLSVQECINT
;
A
#
# COMPACT_ATOMS: atom_id res chain seq x y z
N MET A 1 -13.05 -20.62 -4.34
CA MET A 1 -12.79 -19.30 -4.95
C MET A 1 -13.60 -18.33 -4.12
N ASP A 2 -12.99 -17.85 -3.05
CA ASP A 2 -13.63 -16.87 -2.19
C ASP A 2 -13.93 -15.63 -3.04
N ILE A 3 -15.20 -15.26 -3.06
CA ILE A 3 -15.67 -14.11 -3.83
C ILE A 3 -15.09 -12.88 -3.13
N LEU A 4 -14.19 -12.18 -3.83
CA LEU A 4 -13.68 -10.89 -3.33
C LEU A 4 -14.86 -9.96 -3.06
N SER A 5 -14.86 -9.37 -1.87
CA SER A 5 -15.79 -8.32 -1.51
C SER A 5 -15.44 -7.05 -2.30
N HIS A 6 -16.46 -6.36 -2.80
CA HIS A 6 -16.25 -5.09 -3.50
C HIS A 6 -16.79 -3.93 -2.66
N PHE A 7 -16.05 -2.82 -2.64
CA PHE A 7 -16.56 -1.57 -2.09
C PHE A 7 -17.77 -1.12 -2.91
N ARG A 8 -18.86 -0.75 -2.23
CA ARG A 8 -20.08 -0.31 -2.91
C ARG A 8 -20.14 1.21 -3.09
N THR A 9 -19.29 1.95 -2.38
CA THR A 9 -19.25 3.42 -2.42
C THR A 9 -17.81 3.93 -2.28
N ILE A 10 -17.56 5.14 -2.80
CA ILE A 10 -16.27 5.84 -2.63
C ILE A 10 -16.00 6.12 -1.16
N GLU A 11 -17.03 6.43 -0.37
CA GLU A 11 -16.90 6.66 1.07
C GLU A 11 -16.35 5.42 1.79
N GLU A 12 -16.86 4.24 1.46
CA GLU A 12 -16.41 2.99 2.06
C GLU A 12 -14.95 2.66 1.70
N LEU A 13 -14.62 2.84 0.42
CA LEU A 13 -13.27 2.68 -0.10
C LEU A 13 -12.30 3.63 0.63
N THR A 14 -12.57 4.93 0.57
CA THR A 14 -11.70 5.98 1.14
C THR A 14 -11.54 5.83 2.66
N LYS A 15 -12.62 5.49 3.39
CA LYS A 15 -12.51 5.20 4.83
C LYS A 15 -11.64 3.98 5.12
N THR A 16 -11.74 2.94 4.32
CA THR A 16 -10.92 1.73 4.50
C THR A 16 -9.46 2.02 4.21
N LEU A 17 -9.15 2.69 3.09
CA LEU A 17 -7.78 3.08 2.75
C LEU A 17 -7.20 4.06 3.78
N SER A 18 -7.97 5.06 4.23
CA SER A 18 -7.54 6.02 5.24
C SER A 18 -7.23 5.35 6.58
N ARG A 19 -8.05 4.37 6.99
CA ARG A 19 -7.83 3.65 8.25
C ARG A 19 -6.55 2.83 8.24
N GLU A 20 -6.21 2.24 7.10
CA GLU A 20 -5.03 1.40 6.92
C GLU A 20 -3.88 2.14 6.22
N GLN A 21 -3.92 3.47 6.18
CA GLN A 21 -2.97 4.32 5.46
C GLN A 21 -1.52 3.98 5.82
N ARG A 22 -1.22 3.79 7.11
CA ARG A 22 0.14 3.48 7.58
C ARG A 22 0.69 2.19 6.98
N LEU A 23 -0.14 1.14 6.90
CA LEU A 23 0.26 -0.12 6.27
C LEU A 23 0.47 0.07 4.77
N LEU A 24 -0.50 0.70 4.09
CA LEU A 24 -0.46 0.90 2.64
C LEU A 24 0.73 1.76 2.21
N SER A 25 1.06 2.82 2.96
CA SER A 25 2.24 3.66 2.71
C SER A 25 3.54 2.85 2.80
N GLU A 26 3.75 2.09 3.88
CA GLU A 26 4.96 1.26 4.05
C GLU A 26 5.09 0.19 2.97
N MET A 27 3.98 -0.48 2.61
CA MET A 27 3.96 -1.48 1.54
C MET A 27 4.26 -0.84 0.19
N PHE A 28 3.70 0.34 -0.09
CA PHE A 28 3.90 1.06 -1.34
C PHE A 28 5.34 1.57 -1.50
N GLU A 29 5.96 2.08 -0.43
CA GLU A 29 7.37 2.50 -0.45
C GLU A 29 8.31 1.32 -0.71
N LYS A 30 8.02 0.14 -0.15
CA LYS A 30 8.86 -1.05 -0.25
C LYS A 30 8.49 -1.98 -1.41
N ARG A 31 7.51 -1.61 -2.24
CA ARG A 31 6.92 -2.45 -3.31
C ARG A 31 7.93 -3.05 -4.29
N LYS A 32 9.04 -2.36 -4.55
CA LYS A 32 10.10 -2.81 -5.48
C LYS A 32 11.26 -3.53 -4.79
N LEU A 33 11.34 -3.49 -3.46
CA LEU A 33 12.52 -3.89 -2.70
C LEU A 33 12.36 -5.28 -2.06
N ILE A 34 11.18 -5.56 -1.49
CA ILE A 34 10.93 -6.79 -0.74
C ILE A 34 9.49 -7.26 -0.91
N LYS A 35 9.28 -8.57 -0.75
CA LYS A 35 7.95 -9.11 -0.45
C LYS A 35 7.60 -8.76 0.98
N PHE A 36 6.50 -8.04 1.19
CA PHE A 36 6.18 -7.46 2.49
C PHE A 36 5.78 -8.57 3.49
N PRO A 37 6.49 -8.81 4.59
CA PRO A 37 6.17 -9.91 5.51
C PRO A 37 4.81 -9.70 6.20
N LYS A 38 3.99 -10.76 6.27
CA LYS A 38 2.68 -10.72 6.92
C LYS A 38 2.77 -10.31 8.40
N ALA A 39 3.81 -10.77 9.10
CA ALA A 39 4.05 -10.43 10.49
C ALA A 39 4.17 -8.90 10.70
N ILE A 40 4.93 -8.22 9.83
CA ILE A 40 5.11 -6.76 9.89
C ILE A 40 3.78 -6.07 9.58
N ALA A 41 3.03 -6.56 8.59
CA ALA A 41 1.72 -5.99 8.27
C ALA A 41 0.75 -6.08 9.45
N LEU A 42 0.75 -7.21 10.16
CA LEU A 42 -0.07 -7.42 11.35
C LEU A 42 0.29 -6.42 12.46
N GLU A 43 1.59 -6.15 12.67
CA GLU A 43 2.04 -5.13 13.62
C GLU A 43 1.56 -3.73 13.22
N LEU A 44 1.62 -3.38 11.93
CA LEU A 44 1.19 -2.07 11.42
C LEU A 44 -0.32 -1.82 11.55
N VAL A 45 -1.14 -2.87 11.49
CA VAL A 45 -2.58 -2.78 11.79
C VAL A 45 -2.90 -2.86 13.29
N GLY A 46 -1.88 -2.87 14.16
CA GLY A 46 -2.02 -2.90 15.62
C GLY A 46 -2.39 -4.28 16.17
N GLY A 47 -1.92 -5.36 15.52
CA GLY A 47 -2.19 -6.74 15.93
C GLY A 47 -3.59 -7.24 15.60
N ASN A 48 -4.39 -6.47 14.85
CA ASN A 48 -5.77 -6.82 14.53
C ASN A 48 -5.88 -7.51 13.16
N GLU A 49 -5.92 -8.84 13.19
CA GLU A 49 -6.04 -9.69 12.00
C GLU A 49 -7.29 -9.40 11.18
N SER A 50 -8.42 -9.01 11.80
CA SER A 50 -9.64 -8.70 11.07
C SER A 50 -9.49 -7.48 10.15
N ARG A 51 -8.61 -6.52 10.51
CA ARG A 51 -8.30 -5.37 9.65
C ARG A 51 -7.53 -5.81 8.41
N LEU A 52 -6.55 -6.69 8.62
CA LEU A 52 -5.72 -7.22 7.55
C LEU A 52 -6.53 -8.13 6.62
N SER A 53 -7.35 -9.03 7.20
CA SER A 53 -8.29 -9.86 6.45
C SER A 53 -9.21 -8.99 5.61
N ARG A 54 -9.74 -7.89 6.16
CA ARG A 54 -10.59 -6.97 5.38
C ARG A 54 -9.88 -6.42 4.15
N LEU A 55 -8.59 -6.11 4.21
CA LEU A 55 -7.86 -5.64 3.02
C LEU A 55 -7.70 -6.77 1.98
N ILE A 56 -7.51 -8.01 2.43
CA ILE A 56 -7.39 -9.19 1.58
C ILE A 56 -8.75 -9.51 0.94
N ASP A 57 -9.80 -9.58 1.75
CA ASP A 57 -11.17 -9.88 1.33
C ASP A 57 -11.68 -8.86 0.32
N TYR A 58 -11.29 -7.59 0.44
CA TYR A 58 -11.69 -6.52 -0.48
C TYR A 58 -10.75 -6.36 -1.68
N GLY A 59 -9.75 -7.24 -1.82
CA GLY A 59 -8.81 -7.24 -2.93
C GLY A 59 -7.90 -6.01 -2.97
N VAL A 60 -7.68 -5.33 -1.83
CA VAL A 60 -6.73 -4.21 -1.74
C VAL A 60 -5.29 -4.73 -1.66
N VAL A 61 -5.12 -5.85 -0.96
CA VAL A 61 -3.85 -6.57 -0.84
C VAL A 61 -4.07 -8.04 -1.15
N VAL A 62 -3.04 -8.70 -1.65
CA VAL A 62 -3.04 -10.13 -1.91
C VAL A 62 -2.05 -10.84 -1.00
N GLU A 63 -2.47 -11.97 -0.45
CA GLU A 63 -1.62 -12.83 0.36
C GLU A 63 -0.94 -13.89 -0.51
N THR A 64 0.38 -13.93 -0.45
CA THR A 64 1.20 -14.96 -1.12
C THR A 64 2.12 -15.62 -0.11
N GLY A 65 1.69 -16.77 0.42
CA GLY A 65 2.44 -17.51 1.44
C GLY A 65 2.52 -16.73 2.75
N ASN A 66 3.72 -16.33 3.17
CA ASN A 66 3.95 -15.54 4.39
C ASN A 66 4.20 -14.04 4.10
N SER A 67 3.83 -13.60 2.91
CA SER A 67 4.01 -12.22 2.45
C SER A 67 2.71 -11.66 1.89
N LEU A 68 2.64 -10.34 1.88
CA LEU A 68 1.55 -9.55 1.34
C LEU A 68 2.10 -8.63 0.26
N GLU A 69 1.29 -8.39 -0.76
CA GLU A 69 1.58 -7.48 -1.85
C GLU A 69 0.33 -6.61 -2.08
N ILE A 70 0.51 -5.35 -2.49
CA ILE A 70 -0.63 -4.51 -2.89
C ILE A 70 -1.16 -5.09 -4.20
N GLU A 71 -2.48 -5.20 -4.33
CA GLU A 71 -3.10 -5.68 -5.57
C GLU A 71 -2.77 -4.70 -6.73
N SER A 72 -2.59 -5.23 -7.94
CA SER A 72 -2.05 -4.48 -9.09
C SER A 72 -2.90 -3.27 -9.46
N ASP A 73 -4.22 -3.34 -9.40
CA ASP A 73 -5.10 -2.22 -9.72
C ASP A 73 -4.94 -1.07 -8.72
N TYR A 74 -4.83 -1.39 -7.43
CA TYR A 74 -4.56 -0.40 -6.38
C TYR A 74 -3.15 0.16 -6.47
N LEU A 75 -2.17 -0.68 -6.80
CA LEU A 75 -0.78 -0.27 -6.97
C LEU A 75 -0.66 0.74 -8.11
N ASN A 76 -1.22 0.43 -9.28
CA ASN A 76 -1.25 1.31 -10.44
C ASN A 76 -1.98 2.63 -10.10
N PHE A 77 -3.14 2.55 -9.45
CA PHE A 77 -3.87 3.73 -9.00
C PHE A 77 -3.02 4.63 -8.09
N PHE A 78 -2.30 4.07 -7.12
CA PHE A 78 -1.43 4.86 -6.25
C PHE A 78 -0.26 5.47 -7.02
N GLU A 79 0.38 4.74 -7.93
CA GLU A 79 1.49 5.28 -8.74
C GLU A 79 1.03 6.43 -9.64
N GLU A 80 -0.11 6.28 -10.32
CA GLU A 80 -0.67 7.29 -11.22
C GLU A 80 -1.13 8.54 -10.46
N VAL A 81 -1.88 8.38 -9.36
CA VAL A 81 -2.46 9.52 -8.62
C VAL A 81 -1.42 10.26 -7.81
N LEU A 82 -0.47 9.55 -7.20
CA LEU A 82 0.60 10.17 -6.43
C LEU A 82 1.73 10.70 -7.34
N ASN A 83 1.63 10.50 -8.66
CA ASN A 83 2.64 10.90 -9.64
C ASN A 83 4.05 10.46 -9.22
N VAL A 84 4.18 9.21 -8.73
CA VAL A 84 5.46 8.63 -8.33
C VAL A 84 6.18 8.13 -9.58
N ASN A 85 6.39 9.05 -10.52
CA ASN A 85 7.52 8.92 -11.42
C ASN A 85 8.75 9.00 -10.52
N GLU A 86 9.54 7.93 -10.46
CA GLU A 86 10.94 8.04 -10.03
C GLU A 86 11.76 8.88 -11.03
N GLU A 87 11.22 10.00 -11.54
CA GLU A 87 12.08 11.09 -11.99
C GLU A 87 12.72 11.63 -10.73
N ILE A 88 13.97 11.22 -10.51
CA ILE A 88 14.94 11.90 -9.66
C ILE A 88 14.69 13.39 -9.84
N SER A 89 14.07 14.03 -8.85
CA SER A 89 13.97 15.47 -8.85
C SER A 89 15.40 15.96 -8.72
N VAL A 90 15.99 16.46 -9.80
CA VAL A 90 17.31 17.12 -9.84
C VAL A 90 17.25 18.46 -9.08
N LEU A 91 16.47 18.54 -8.01
CA LEU A 91 16.32 19.69 -7.13
C LEU A 91 17.05 19.50 -5.79
N SER A 92 17.62 18.32 -5.53
CA SER A 92 18.47 18.06 -4.35
C SER A 92 19.97 17.91 -4.66
N VAL A 93 20.45 18.43 -5.80
CA VAL A 93 21.90 18.54 -6.12
C VAL A 93 22.36 19.99 -6.35
N GLN A 94 21.57 20.99 -5.95
CA GLN A 94 21.91 22.41 -6.12
C GLN A 94 22.09 23.22 -4.83
N GLU A 95 22.05 22.59 -3.66
CA GLU A 95 22.44 23.22 -2.38
C GLU A 95 23.85 22.87 -1.88
N CYS A 96 24.69 22.19 -2.70
CA CYS A 96 26.08 21.88 -2.31
C CYS A 96 27.17 22.53 -3.19
N ILE A 97 26.85 23.54 -4.03
CA ILE A 97 27.86 24.18 -4.89
C ILE A 97 28.14 25.65 -4.55
N ASN A 98 27.32 26.34 -3.76
CA ASN A 98 27.59 27.74 -3.41
C ASN A 98 27.55 27.98 -1.89
N THR A 99 28.63 27.63 -1.20
CA THR A 99 29.14 28.39 -0.04
C THR A 99 30.65 28.23 0.02
#